data_AF-A0A9E3MV97-F1
#
_entry.id   AF-A0A9E3MV97-F1
#
_cell.length_a   1.000
_cell.length_b   1.000
_cell.length_c   1.000
_cell.angle_alpha   90.00
_cell.angle_beta   90.00
_cell.angle_gamma   90.00
#
_symmetry.space_group_name_H-M   'P 1'
#
loop_
_entity.id
_entity.type
_entity.pdbx_description
1 polymer ?
#
loop_
_entity_poly.entity_id
_entity_poly.type
_entity_poly.pdbx_seq_one_letter_code
_entity_poly.pdbx_strand_id
1 'polypeptide(L)'
;MTHRPLEEPLRAVRPHPEAHWDRSPTPEEVDPAVLSALLHRHGWQRRGGTPGRYGRWTPPGPGAGGTSLLVPESRAFPDSEDLLGEALVALSRSGTPSAREVLVGLAVPSDEIRWWRDVPTGPADATSWTVEEHLRAAARQTLLAGALATRARAGYYGARYRRTAAASLENVLVGSATGGRRLTAFVPVGTTRPLAVRLHQALYATREAIDYQRA
;
A
#
# COMPACT_ATOMS: atom_id res chain seq x y z
N MET A 1 -3.34 -52.48 4.21
CA MET A 1 -2.76 -51.40 3.37
C MET A 1 -3.74 -51.13 2.24
N THR A 2 -4.41 -49.99 2.25
CA THR A 2 -5.39 -49.59 1.23
C THR A 2 -4.94 -48.24 0.70
N HIS A 3 -4.40 -48.21 -0.51
CA HIS A 3 -3.93 -46.99 -1.17
C HIS A 3 -5.12 -46.13 -1.60
N ARG A 4 -5.10 -44.85 -1.23
CA ARG A 4 -6.03 -43.81 -1.70
C ARG A 4 -5.59 -43.36 -3.11
N PRO A 5 -6.48 -43.28 -4.12
CA PRO A 5 -6.09 -42.87 -5.47
C PRO A 5 -5.76 -41.38 -5.54
N LEU A 6 -4.71 -41.04 -6.30
CA LEU A 6 -4.18 -39.69 -6.53
C LEU A 6 -4.88 -39.01 -7.73
N GLU A 7 -6.21 -39.00 -7.76
CA GLU A 7 -6.98 -38.34 -8.83
C GLU A 7 -8.14 -37.56 -8.22
N GLU A 8 -7.80 -36.52 -7.47
CA GLU A 8 -8.76 -35.46 -7.15
C GLU A 8 -8.47 -34.30 -8.12
N PRO A 9 -9.38 -33.99 -9.06
CA PRO A 9 -9.13 -32.92 -10.03
C PRO A 9 -8.93 -31.60 -9.28
N LEU A 10 -7.81 -30.92 -9.56
CA LEU A 10 -7.49 -29.62 -9.01
C LEU A 10 -8.70 -28.70 -9.23
N ARG A 11 -9.33 -28.26 -8.14
CA ARG A 11 -10.43 -27.28 -8.17
C ARG A 11 -10.04 -26.15 -9.11
N ALA A 12 -10.88 -25.90 -10.12
CA ALA A 12 -10.74 -24.75 -10.99
C ALA A 12 -10.67 -23.49 -10.11
N VAL A 13 -9.47 -22.91 -10.00
CA VAL A 13 -9.25 -21.62 -9.36
C VAL A 13 -10.04 -20.62 -10.19
N ARG A 14 -11.09 -20.03 -9.60
CA ARG A 14 -11.81 -18.93 -10.24
C ARG A 14 -10.79 -17.91 -10.75
N PRO A 15 -10.93 -17.37 -11.98
CA PRO A 15 -10.06 -16.29 -12.43
C PRO A 15 -10.06 -15.19 -11.36
N HIS A 16 -8.89 -14.89 -10.82
CA HIS A 16 -8.72 -13.87 -9.81
C HIS A 16 -9.00 -12.52 -10.47
N PRO A 17 -9.78 -11.61 -9.86
CA PRO A 17 -9.94 -10.28 -10.41
C PRO A 17 -8.54 -9.66 -10.55
N GLU A 18 -8.19 -9.28 -11.77
CA GLU A 18 -6.95 -8.56 -12.04
C GLU A 18 -7.01 -7.23 -11.28
N ALA A 19 -6.01 -6.97 -10.45
CA ALA A 19 -5.93 -5.73 -9.69
C ALA A 19 -5.54 -4.60 -10.65
N HIS A 20 -6.54 -3.97 -11.27
CA HIS A 20 -6.34 -2.85 -12.18
C HIS A 20 -6.11 -1.55 -11.39
N TRP A 21 -4.87 -1.34 -10.97
CA TRP A 21 -4.43 -0.10 -10.33
C TRP A 21 -4.55 1.13 -11.25
N ASP A 22 -4.61 0.92 -12.56
CA ASP A 22 -4.83 1.94 -13.59
C ASP A 22 -6.28 2.43 -13.63
N ARG A 23 -7.24 1.69 -13.04
CA ARG A 23 -8.64 2.09 -12.99
C ARG A 23 -8.87 3.00 -11.80
N SER A 24 -9.29 4.24 -12.07
CA SER A 24 -9.74 5.17 -11.04
C SER A 24 -10.98 4.60 -10.33
N PRO A 25 -11.05 4.61 -8.99
CA PRO A 25 -12.21 4.12 -8.26
C PRO A 25 -13.45 4.95 -8.65
N THR A 26 -14.61 4.30 -8.78
CA THR A 26 -15.88 5.01 -9.03
C THR A 26 -16.57 5.36 -7.70
N PRO A 27 -17.41 6.41 -7.65
CA PRO A 27 -18.11 6.81 -6.42
C PRO A 27 -18.96 5.68 -5.83
N GLU A 28 -19.63 4.92 -6.68
CA GLU A 28 -20.49 3.78 -6.34
C GLU A 28 -19.73 2.63 -5.67
N GLU A 29 -18.43 2.49 -5.92
CA GLU A 29 -17.56 1.44 -5.39
C GLU A 29 -16.89 1.85 -4.06
N VAL A 30 -16.87 3.14 -3.73
CA VAL A 30 -16.13 3.67 -2.56
C VAL A 30 -16.99 3.73 -1.30
N ASP A 31 -16.55 3.07 -0.24
CA ASP A 31 -17.11 3.25 1.10
C ASP A 31 -16.58 4.56 1.73
N PRO A 32 -17.45 5.51 2.13
CA PRO A 32 -17.02 6.76 2.78
C PRO A 32 -16.18 6.56 4.05
N ALA A 33 -16.42 5.48 4.80
CA ALA A 33 -15.64 5.15 5.98
C ALA A 33 -14.22 4.71 5.62
N VAL A 34 -14.07 3.93 4.53
CA VAL A 34 -12.77 3.52 4.00
C VAL A 34 -12.00 4.73 3.47
N LEU A 35 -12.65 5.61 2.70
CA LEU A 35 -12.03 6.86 2.23
C LEU A 35 -11.56 7.72 3.41
N SER A 36 -12.40 7.91 4.42
CA SER A 36 -12.04 8.66 5.63
C SER A 36 -10.86 8.05 6.39
N ALA A 37 -10.82 6.72 6.53
CA ALA A 37 -9.72 6.01 7.17
C ALA A 37 -8.41 6.14 6.39
N LEU A 38 -8.45 6.03 5.06
CA LEU A 38 -7.28 6.22 4.19
C LEU A 38 -6.78 7.67 4.27
N LEU A 39 -7.67 8.66 4.17
CA LEU A 39 -7.31 10.07 4.33
C LEU A 39 -6.54 10.29 5.65
N HIS A 40 -7.09 9.80 6.77
CA HIS A 40 -6.43 9.89 8.07
C HIS A 40 -5.05 9.20 8.09
N ARG A 41 -4.97 7.97 7.57
CA ARG A 41 -3.72 7.18 7.48
C ARG A 41 -2.62 7.88 6.67
N HIS A 42 -3.00 8.65 5.66
CA HIS A 42 -2.08 9.43 4.82
C HIS A 42 -1.92 10.89 5.29
N GLY A 43 -2.32 11.19 6.53
CA GLY A 43 -2.03 12.46 7.20
C GLY A 43 -2.98 13.60 6.85
N TRP A 44 -4.07 13.33 6.13
CA TRP A 44 -5.13 14.33 5.95
C TRP A 44 -5.82 14.61 7.28
N GLN A 45 -6.18 15.87 7.47
CA GLN A 45 -6.76 16.34 8.71
C GLN A 45 -8.23 16.70 8.51
N ARG A 46 -9.09 16.16 9.37
CA ARG A 46 -10.48 16.59 9.44
C ARG A 46 -10.54 17.94 10.15
N ARG A 47 -10.91 19.00 9.43
CA ARG A 47 -10.94 20.40 9.90
C ARG A 47 -12.35 20.90 10.24
N GLY A 48 -13.34 20.03 10.20
CA GLY A 48 -14.74 20.35 10.50
C GLY A 48 -15.69 19.49 9.67
N GLY A 49 -16.93 19.93 9.56
CA GLY A 49 -18.00 19.21 8.88
C GLY A 49 -19.31 19.32 9.64
N THR A 50 -20.39 18.81 9.06
CA THR A 50 -21.67 18.68 9.75
C THR A 50 -21.80 17.22 10.22
N PRO A 51 -21.86 16.97 11.54
CA PRO A 51 -22.04 15.63 12.07
C PRO A 51 -23.26 14.93 11.48
N GLY A 52 -23.15 13.64 11.17
CA GLY A 52 -24.17 12.85 10.49
C GLY A 52 -24.33 13.15 9.00
N ARG A 53 -23.53 14.07 8.43
CA ARG A 53 -23.60 14.45 7.00
C ARG A 53 -22.26 14.25 6.29
N TYR A 54 -21.29 15.12 6.57
CA TYR A 54 -19.99 15.11 5.90
C TYR A 54 -18.88 15.68 6.78
N GLY A 55 -17.65 15.23 6.55
CA GLY A 55 -16.42 15.80 7.08
C GLY A 55 -15.65 16.61 6.03
N ARG A 56 -15.07 17.73 6.45
CA ARG A 56 -14.15 18.53 5.65
C ARG A 56 -12.71 18.11 5.93
N TRP A 57 -12.00 17.67 4.91
CA TRP A 57 -10.62 17.16 4.99
C TRP A 57 -9.65 18.07 4.22
N THR A 58 -8.50 18.33 4.83
CA THR A 58 -7.41 19.12 4.22
C THR A 58 -6.13 18.31 4.12
N PRO A 59 -5.32 18.48 3.06
CA PRO A 59 -4.12 17.69 2.85
C PRO A 59 -3.03 17.99 3.89
N PRO A 60 -2.09 17.06 4.10
CA PRO A 60 -0.90 17.30 4.92
C PRO A 60 0.08 18.28 4.26
N GLY A 61 0.77 19.09 5.07
CA GLY A 61 1.93 19.91 4.65
C GLY A 61 1.66 21.43 4.54
N PRO A 62 2.71 22.25 4.40
CA PRO A 62 2.64 23.72 4.47
C PRO A 62 2.01 24.39 3.24
N GLY A 63 1.69 23.64 2.18
CA GLY A 63 0.99 24.11 0.98
C GLY A 63 -0.51 23.74 0.93
N ALA A 64 -1.10 23.33 2.06
CA ALA A 64 -2.43 22.74 2.14
C ALA A 64 -3.61 23.70 1.83
N GLY A 65 -3.34 24.94 1.43
CA GLY A 65 -4.34 26.00 1.33
C GLY A 65 -5.37 25.89 0.19
N GLY A 66 -5.14 25.02 -0.80
CA GLY A 66 -5.97 24.98 -2.02
C GLY A 66 -7.00 23.85 -2.11
N THR A 67 -6.71 22.69 -1.53
CA THR A 67 -7.57 21.50 -1.69
C THR A 67 -8.31 21.19 -0.40
N SER A 68 -9.63 21.25 -0.43
CA SER A 68 -10.50 20.81 0.66
C SER A 68 -11.46 19.79 0.11
N LEU A 69 -11.53 18.62 0.73
CA LEU A 69 -12.44 17.55 0.35
C LEU A 69 -13.64 17.54 1.29
N LEU A 70 -14.83 17.32 0.74
CA LEU A 70 -16.01 16.96 1.51
C LEU A 70 -16.24 15.46 1.34
N VAL A 71 -16.24 14.74 2.45
CA VAL A 71 -16.45 13.28 2.43
C VAL A 71 -17.68 12.99 3.27
N PRO A 72 -18.71 12.31 2.72
CA PRO A 72 -19.90 11.97 3.49
C PRO A 72 -19.53 11.06 4.67
N GLU A 73 -20.26 11.14 5.78
CA GLU A 73 -20.03 10.24 6.92
C GLU A 73 -20.57 8.83 6.65
N SER A 74 -21.60 8.71 5.80
CA SER A 74 -22.26 7.45 5.45
C SER A 74 -22.90 7.56 4.07
N ARG A 75 -23.07 6.42 3.40
CA ARG A 75 -23.85 6.32 2.16
C ARG A 75 -25.34 6.66 2.35
N ALA A 76 -25.84 6.64 3.58
CA ALA A 76 -27.21 7.03 3.90
C ALA A 76 -27.46 8.55 3.73
N PHE A 77 -26.41 9.37 3.62
CA PHE A 77 -26.56 10.79 3.39
C PHE A 77 -27.05 11.06 1.95
N PRO A 78 -28.10 11.87 1.75
CA PRO A 78 -28.46 12.37 0.43
C PRO A 78 -27.25 13.06 -0.21
N ASP A 79 -27.02 12.85 -1.51
CA ASP A 79 -25.85 13.39 -2.24
C ASP A 79 -24.50 12.73 -1.89
N SER A 80 -24.51 11.57 -1.23
CA SER A 80 -23.26 10.86 -0.90
C SER A 80 -22.44 10.49 -2.14
N GLU A 81 -23.07 10.05 -3.23
CA GLU A 81 -22.37 9.71 -4.47
C GLU A 81 -21.77 10.94 -5.16
N ASP A 82 -22.47 12.07 -5.16
CA ASP A 82 -21.96 13.33 -5.72
C ASP A 82 -20.75 13.83 -4.93
N LEU A 83 -20.84 13.83 -3.59
CA LEU A 83 -19.71 14.22 -2.73
C LEU A 83 -18.51 13.27 -2.90
N LEU A 84 -18.74 11.96 -3.05
CA LEU A 84 -17.67 11.01 -3.35
C LEU A 84 -17.06 11.29 -4.73
N GLY A 85 -17.87 11.56 -5.76
CA GLY A 85 -17.40 11.94 -7.09
C GLY A 85 -16.52 13.18 -7.06
N GLU A 86 -16.97 14.25 -6.41
CA GLU A 86 -16.20 15.47 -6.24
C GLU A 86 -14.89 15.23 -5.48
N ALA A 87 -14.95 14.44 -4.39
CA ALA A 87 -13.76 14.11 -3.61
C ALA A 87 -12.72 13.33 -4.43
N LEU A 88 -13.15 12.36 -5.24
CA LEU A 88 -12.27 11.57 -6.11
C LEU A 88 -11.66 12.41 -7.23
N VAL A 89 -12.43 13.32 -7.83
CA VAL A 89 -11.92 14.28 -8.82
C VAL A 89 -10.90 15.22 -8.18
N ALA A 90 -11.20 15.76 -7.00
CA ALA A 90 -10.29 16.65 -6.28
C ALA A 90 -9.00 15.93 -5.84
N LEU A 91 -9.08 14.66 -5.43
CA LEU A 91 -7.91 13.82 -5.14
C LEU A 91 -7.06 13.59 -6.41
N SER A 92 -7.67 13.25 -7.54
CA SER A 92 -6.93 12.99 -8.80
C SER A 92 -6.21 14.23 -9.34
N ARG A 93 -6.73 15.43 -9.06
CA ARG A 93 -6.13 16.72 -9.42
C ARG A 93 -5.18 17.27 -8.36
N SER A 94 -5.12 16.65 -7.19
CA SER A 94 -4.25 17.12 -6.11
C SER A 94 -2.79 16.83 -6.44
N GLY A 95 -1.93 17.85 -6.34
CA GLY A 95 -0.48 17.69 -6.44
C GLY A 95 0.17 17.03 -5.21
N THR A 96 -0.62 16.63 -4.22
CA THR A 96 -0.09 16.04 -2.98
C THR A 96 0.18 14.54 -3.15
N PRO A 97 1.37 14.03 -2.79
CA PRO A 97 1.68 12.61 -2.93
C PRO A 97 0.73 11.69 -2.17
N SER A 98 0.22 12.16 -1.03
CA SER A 98 -0.77 11.44 -0.22
C SER A 98 -2.10 11.24 -0.94
N ALA A 99 -2.50 12.13 -1.85
CA ALA A 99 -3.72 11.93 -2.65
C ALA A 99 -3.61 10.73 -3.58
N ARG A 100 -2.45 10.58 -4.25
CA ARG A 100 -2.17 9.43 -5.11
C ARG A 100 -2.15 8.12 -4.31
N GLU A 101 -1.54 8.13 -3.12
CA GLU A 101 -1.54 6.97 -2.22
C GLU A 101 -2.97 6.57 -1.79
N VAL A 102 -3.84 7.54 -1.46
CA VAL A 102 -5.25 7.29 -1.13
C VAL A 102 -6.00 6.65 -2.31
N LEU A 103 -5.82 7.18 -3.53
CA LEU A 103 -6.47 6.63 -4.73
C LEU A 103 -6.02 5.19 -5.01
N VAL A 104 -4.72 4.89 -4.85
CA VAL A 104 -4.20 3.52 -4.98
C VAL A 104 -4.79 2.59 -3.91
N GLY A 105 -4.88 3.04 -2.66
CA GLY A 105 -5.47 2.27 -1.57
C GLY A 105 -6.97 1.99 -1.75
N LEU A 106 -7.69 2.88 -2.44
CA LEU A 106 -9.10 2.67 -2.82
C LEU A 106 -9.25 1.69 -4.00
N ALA A 107 -8.39 1.80 -5.01
CA ALA A 107 -8.47 0.94 -6.20
C ALA A 107 -8.10 -0.52 -5.89
N VAL A 108 -7.12 -0.74 -5.01
CA VAL A 108 -6.61 -2.08 -4.69
C VAL A 108 -6.44 -2.25 -3.18
N PRO A 109 -7.27 -3.09 -2.53
CA PRO A 109 -7.07 -3.46 -1.13
C PRO A 109 -5.66 -4.04 -0.92
N SER A 110 -4.83 -3.31 -0.16
CA SER A 110 -3.39 -3.58 -0.07
C SER A 110 -2.85 -3.43 1.34
N ASP A 111 -1.89 -4.28 1.69
CA ASP A 111 -0.99 -4.04 2.82
C ASP A 111 0.03 -2.96 2.40
N GLU A 112 0.28 -1.97 3.26
CA GLU A 112 1.30 -0.94 2.98
C GLU A 112 2.59 -1.24 3.71
N ILE A 113 3.69 -1.28 2.97
CA ILE A 113 5.04 -1.40 3.52
C ILE A 113 5.78 -0.08 3.26
N ARG A 114 6.22 0.57 4.33
CA ARG A 114 6.86 1.89 4.27
C ARG A 114 8.34 1.74 4.63
N TRP A 115 9.21 2.19 3.75
CA TRP A 115 10.62 2.39 4.05
C TRP A 115 10.89 3.89 4.12
N TRP A 116 11.65 4.29 5.12
CA TRP A 116 12.19 5.64 5.21
C TRP A 116 13.67 5.54 5.52
N ARG A 117 14.41 6.56 5.11
CA ARG A 117 15.80 6.71 5.49
C ARG A 117 15.95 8.03 6.22
N ASP A 118 16.54 7.96 7.41
CA ASP A 118 17.04 9.14 8.08
C ASP A 118 18.39 9.49 7.44
N VAL A 119 18.40 10.55 6.62
CA VAL A 119 19.61 11.06 5.98
C VAL A 119 19.80 12.48 6.48
N PRO A 120 20.97 12.85 7.05
CA PRO A 120 21.25 14.23 7.38
C PRO A 120 21.02 15.12 6.17
N THR A 121 20.27 16.20 6.33
CA THR A 121 19.99 17.14 5.24
C THR A 121 21.31 17.77 4.78
N GLY A 122 21.78 17.40 3.59
CA GLY A 122 22.95 18.01 2.98
C GLY A 122 22.65 19.44 2.51
N PRO A 123 23.68 20.25 2.22
CA PRO A 123 23.47 21.58 1.68
C PRO A 123 22.67 21.46 0.36
N ALA A 124 21.56 22.19 0.30
CA ALA A 124 20.61 22.32 -0.83
C ALA A 124 19.38 21.38 -0.91
N ASP A 125 18.96 20.68 0.16
CA ASP A 125 17.68 19.92 0.25
C ASP A 125 17.39 18.92 -0.92
N ALA A 126 18.34 18.76 -1.83
CA ALA A 126 18.30 17.85 -2.95
C ALA A 126 18.82 16.50 -2.44
N THR A 127 17.90 15.62 -2.06
CA THR A 127 18.23 14.19 -1.95
C THR A 127 18.83 13.78 -3.28
N SER A 128 20.11 13.39 -3.28
CA SER A 128 20.76 12.98 -4.53
C SER A 128 19.97 11.80 -5.12
N TRP A 129 19.67 11.86 -6.41
CA TRP A 129 18.98 10.81 -7.16
C TRP A 129 19.47 9.38 -6.81
N THR A 130 20.77 9.24 -6.59
CA THR A 130 21.42 8.00 -6.15
C THR A 130 20.87 7.45 -4.84
N VAL A 131 20.52 8.31 -3.86
CA VAL A 131 19.93 7.89 -2.59
C VAL A 131 18.52 7.32 -2.78
N GLU A 132 17.72 7.95 -3.63
CA GLU A 132 16.38 7.45 -3.96
C GLU A 132 16.47 6.08 -4.65
N GLU A 133 17.40 5.92 -5.60
CA GLU A 133 17.58 4.65 -6.29
C GLU A 133 18.09 3.54 -5.36
N HIS A 134 18.98 3.86 -4.41
CA HIS A 134 19.39 2.91 -3.38
C HIS A 134 18.22 2.46 -2.50
N LEU A 135 17.35 3.39 -2.08
CA LEU A 135 16.17 3.06 -1.28
C LEU A 135 15.21 2.15 -2.09
N ARG A 136 14.98 2.48 -3.36
CA ARG A 136 14.16 1.69 -4.28
C ARG A 136 14.74 0.29 -4.49
N ALA A 137 16.05 0.17 -4.69
CA ALA A 137 16.74 -1.11 -4.85
C ALA A 137 16.66 -1.95 -3.56
N ALA A 138 16.89 -1.35 -2.40
CA ALA A 138 16.79 -2.03 -1.11
C ALA A 138 15.36 -2.52 -0.83
N ALA A 139 14.34 -1.71 -1.14
CA ALA A 139 12.95 -2.11 -1.00
C ALA A 139 12.60 -3.28 -1.93
N ARG A 140 13.02 -3.24 -3.20
CA ARG A 140 12.84 -4.36 -4.15
C ARG A 140 13.50 -5.65 -3.66
N GLN A 141 14.73 -5.56 -3.14
CA GLN A 141 15.45 -6.70 -2.56
C GLN A 141 14.72 -7.26 -1.34
N THR A 142 14.22 -6.39 -0.46
CA THR A 142 13.44 -6.77 0.74
C THR A 142 12.16 -7.49 0.35
N LEU A 143 11.40 -6.94 -0.61
CA LEU A 143 10.20 -7.57 -1.15
C LEU A 143 10.51 -8.92 -1.78
N LEU A 144 11.57 -9.04 -2.57
CA LEU A 144 11.98 -10.31 -3.18
C LEU A 144 12.36 -11.35 -2.12
N ALA A 145 13.09 -10.96 -1.07
CA ALA A 145 13.42 -11.82 0.05
C ALA A 145 12.16 -12.30 0.79
N GLY A 146 11.21 -11.39 1.04
CA GLY A 146 9.90 -11.71 1.61
C GLY A 146 9.13 -12.72 0.74
N ALA A 147 9.06 -12.47 -0.58
CA ALA A 147 8.43 -13.36 -1.54
C ALA A 147 9.06 -14.76 -1.51
N LEU A 148 10.40 -14.85 -1.52
CA LEU A 148 11.11 -16.11 -1.44
C LEU A 148 10.86 -16.84 -0.12
N ALA A 149 10.78 -16.13 1.00
CA ALA A 149 10.53 -16.71 2.33
C ALA A 149 9.10 -17.29 2.49
N THR A 150 8.18 -17.00 1.58
CA THR A 150 6.87 -17.66 1.51
C THR A 150 6.89 -18.99 0.76
N ARG A 151 7.99 -19.30 0.06
CA ARG A 151 8.11 -20.51 -0.76
C ARG A 151 8.62 -21.68 0.08
N ALA A 152 8.32 -22.90 -0.37
CA ALA A 152 8.76 -24.11 0.31
C ALA A 152 10.28 -24.20 0.40
N ARG A 153 10.78 -24.74 1.51
CA ARG A 153 12.21 -25.02 1.71
C ARG A 153 12.66 -26.05 0.68
N ALA A 154 13.72 -25.75 -0.06
CA ALA A 154 14.32 -26.66 -1.03
C ALA A 154 15.77 -26.96 -0.64
N GLY A 155 16.23 -28.20 -0.87
CA GLY A 155 17.61 -28.59 -0.59
C GLY A 155 18.66 -27.83 -1.40
N TYR A 156 18.26 -27.25 -2.54
CA TYR A 156 19.07 -26.31 -3.33
C TYR A 156 18.27 -25.03 -3.57
N TYR A 157 18.75 -23.91 -3.02
CA TYR A 157 18.13 -22.59 -3.15
C TYR A 157 18.45 -21.86 -4.46
N GLY A 158 19.24 -22.48 -5.36
CA GLY A 158 19.61 -21.84 -6.61
C GLY A 158 18.40 -21.58 -7.48
N ALA A 159 18.02 -20.30 -7.60
CA ALA A 159 17.07 -19.67 -8.52
C ALA A 159 15.66 -20.29 -8.73
N ARG A 160 15.34 -21.48 -8.19
CA ARG A 160 14.16 -22.27 -8.53
C ARG A 160 12.86 -21.49 -8.34
N TYR A 161 12.75 -20.77 -7.24
CA TYR A 161 11.59 -19.94 -6.94
C TYR A 161 11.81 -18.46 -7.21
N ARG A 162 12.98 -18.05 -7.71
CA ARG A 162 13.30 -16.64 -7.92
C ARG A 162 12.43 -16.01 -8.99
N ARG A 163 12.19 -16.70 -10.11
CA ARG A 163 11.29 -16.23 -11.17
C ARG A 163 9.85 -16.07 -10.67
N THR A 164 9.31 -17.09 -10.01
CA THR A 164 7.95 -17.05 -9.45
C THR A 164 7.80 -16.00 -8.34
N ALA A 165 8.83 -15.81 -7.51
CA ALA A 165 8.86 -14.77 -6.49
C ALA A 165 8.89 -13.37 -7.12
N ALA A 166 9.70 -13.17 -8.17
CA ALA A 166 9.73 -11.92 -8.92
C ALA A 166 8.38 -11.64 -9.60
N ALA A 167 7.77 -12.64 -10.25
CA ALA A 167 6.46 -12.52 -10.89
C ALA A 167 5.36 -12.12 -9.90
N SER A 168 5.39 -12.65 -8.66
CA SER A 168 4.42 -12.21 -7.63
C SER A 168 4.57 -10.73 -7.23
N LEU A 169 5.69 -10.08 -7.54
CA LEU A 169 5.91 -8.67 -7.27
C LEU A 169 5.46 -7.75 -8.41
N GLU A 170 5.06 -8.29 -9.58
CA GLU A 170 4.60 -7.48 -10.72
C GLU A 170 3.38 -6.62 -10.37
N ASN A 171 2.55 -7.08 -9.43
CA ASN A 171 1.37 -6.38 -8.95
C ASN A 171 1.63 -5.45 -7.74
N VAL A 172 2.88 -5.36 -7.26
CA VAL A 172 3.23 -4.50 -6.13
C VAL A 172 3.52 -3.10 -6.63
N LEU A 173 2.70 -2.14 -6.21
CA LEU A 173 2.85 -0.74 -6.60
C LEU A 173 3.77 -0.03 -5.64
N VAL A 174 4.78 0.64 -6.15
CA VAL A 174 5.74 1.38 -5.32
C VAL A 174 5.60 2.88 -5.60
N GLY A 175 5.08 3.61 -4.63
CA GLY A 175 5.03 5.08 -4.62
C GLY A 175 6.28 5.68 -3.98
N SER A 176 6.86 6.68 -4.63
CA SER A 176 7.92 7.53 -4.05
C SER A 176 7.28 8.79 -3.49
N ALA A 177 7.62 9.16 -2.26
CA ALA A 177 7.23 10.46 -1.70
C ALA A 177 8.12 11.56 -2.30
N THR A 178 7.60 12.79 -2.37
CA THR A 178 8.40 13.95 -2.77
C THR A 178 9.64 14.07 -1.88
N GLY A 179 10.82 14.14 -2.51
CA GLY A 179 12.10 14.23 -1.82
C GLY A 179 12.84 12.90 -1.57
N GLY A 180 12.37 11.76 -2.10
CA GLY A 180 13.15 10.51 -2.21
C GLY A 180 13.55 9.83 -0.88
N ARG A 181 13.10 10.38 0.25
CA ARG A 181 13.42 9.90 1.62
C ARG A 181 12.51 8.80 2.11
N ARG A 182 11.36 8.62 1.47
CA ARG A 182 10.34 7.65 1.85
C ARG A 182 9.74 6.97 0.62
N LEU A 183 9.51 5.68 0.78
CA LEU A 183 8.96 4.80 -0.24
C LEU A 183 7.81 4.00 0.38
N THR A 184 6.67 3.93 -0.30
CA THR A 184 5.52 3.13 0.11
C THR A 184 5.27 2.07 -0.96
N ALA A 185 5.27 0.78 -0.59
CA ALA A 185 4.77 -0.29 -1.44
C ALA A 185 3.36 -0.69 -1.01
N PHE A 186 2.46 -0.82 -1.99
CA PHE A 186 1.13 -1.38 -1.84
C PHE A 186 1.17 -2.83 -2.32
N VAL A 187 0.98 -3.75 -1.39
CA VAL A 187 1.07 -5.20 -1.57
C VAL A 187 -0.37 -5.75 -1.59
N PRO A 188 -0.94 -6.10 -2.76
CA PRO A 188 -2.33 -6.52 -2.86
C PRO A 188 -2.66 -7.72 -1.97
N VAL A 189 -3.70 -7.59 -1.15
CA VAL A 189 -4.03 -8.61 -0.13
C VAL A 189 -4.45 -9.95 -0.76
N GLY A 190 -5.03 -9.93 -1.95
CA GLY A 190 -5.52 -11.13 -2.64
C GLY A 190 -4.43 -12.08 -3.12
N THR A 191 -3.26 -11.54 -3.50
CA THR A 191 -2.19 -12.31 -4.16
C THR A 191 -0.90 -12.37 -3.35
N THR A 192 -0.64 -11.36 -2.51
CA THR A 192 0.69 -11.13 -1.93
C THR A 192 0.69 -10.96 -0.41
N ARG A 193 -0.45 -11.11 0.27
CA ARG A 193 -0.53 -11.03 1.73
C ARG A 193 0.44 -11.94 2.50
N PRO A 194 0.72 -13.20 2.09
CA PRO A 194 1.72 -14.03 2.77
C PRO A 194 3.11 -13.39 2.85
N LEU A 195 3.49 -12.59 1.85
CA LEU A 195 4.75 -11.84 1.85
C LEU A 195 4.75 -10.76 2.93
N ALA A 196 3.67 -9.97 3.04
CA ALA A 196 3.57 -8.92 4.06
C ALA A 196 3.62 -9.51 5.47
N VAL A 197 2.88 -10.61 5.71
CA VAL A 197 2.90 -11.35 6.98
C VAL A 197 4.30 -11.87 7.29
N ARG A 198 4.99 -12.45 6.30
CA ARG A 198 6.34 -12.99 6.52
C ARG A 198 7.36 -11.90 6.83
N LEU A 199 7.30 -10.76 6.14
CA LEU A 199 8.16 -9.62 6.45
C LEU A 199 7.90 -9.06 7.84
N HIS A 200 6.63 -8.94 8.24
CA HIS A 200 6.25 -8.54 9.59
C HIS A 200 6.86 -9.48 10.64
N GLN A 201 6.68 -10.80 10.48
CA GLN A 201 7.28 -11.79 11.38
C GLN A 201 8.80 -11.68 11.44
N ALA A 202 9.48 -11.48 10.31
CA ALA A 202 10.93 -11.33 10.27
C ALA A 202 11.41 -10.08 11.01
N LEU A 203 10.68 -8.96 10.90
CA LEU A 203 11.00 -7.73 11.64
C LEU A 203 10.79 -7.91 13.15
N TYR A 204 9.72 -8.58 13.56
CA TYR A 204 9.49 -8.91 14.98
C TYR A 204 10.58 -9.82 15.54
N ALA A 205 10.92 -10.91 14.85
CA ALA A 205 11.99 -11.81 15.27
C ALA A 205 13.35 -11.08 15.34
N THR A 206 13.62 -10.17 14.40
CA THR A 206 14.85 -9.36 14.42
C THR A 206 14.89 -8.46 15.64
N ARG A 207 13.77 -7.80 15.96
CA ARG A 207 13.65 -6.96 17.16
C ARG A 207 13.89 -7.78 18.42
N GLU A 208 13.21 -8.93 18.55
CA GLU A 208 13.36 -9.82 19.72
C GLU A 208 14.80 -10.30 19.89
N ALA A 209 15.50 -10.65 18.81
CA ALA A 209 16.91 -11.04 18.87
C ALA A 209 17.82 -9.90 19.33
N ILE A 210 17.58 -8.67 18.87
CA ILE A 210 18.33 -7.48 19.31
C ILE A 210 18.05 -7.19 20.78
N ASP A 211 16.80 -7.27 21.21
CA ASP A 211 16.40 -7.05 22.60
C ASP A 211 17.05 -8.11 23.51
N TYR A 212 17.09 -9.38 23.08
CA TYR A 212 17.80 -10.45 23.78
C TYR A 212 19.32 -10.22 23.87
N GLN A 213 19.95 -9.70 22.81
CA GLN A 213 21.39 -9.41 22.82
C GLN A 213 21.76 -8.24 23.75
N ARG A 214 20.81 -7.34 24.04
CA ARG A 214 21.04 -6.15 24.88
C ARG A 214 20.76 -6.39 26.37
N ALA A 215 20.04 -7.45 26.71
CA ALA A 215 19.73 -7.86 28.08
C ALA A 215 20.92 -8.58 28.73
#